data_AF-A0A974TDA6-F1
#
_entry.id   AF-A0A974TDA6-F1
#
_cell.length_a   1.000
_cell.length_b   1.000
_cell.length_c   1.000
_cell.angle_alpha   90.00
_cell.angle_beta   90.00
_cell.angle_gamma   90.00
#
_symmetry.space_group_name_H-M   'P 1'
#
loop_
_entity.id
_entity.type
_entity.pdbx_description
1 polymer ?
#
loop_
_entity_poly.entity_id
_entity_poly.type
_entity_poly.pdbx_seq_one_letter_code
_entity_poly.pdbx_strand_id
1 'polypeptide(L)' 'MRTQPMTLTPEHVAQVHRVLDDPGPDSTWTYHTDEDYAALVRGLVAQIPLHDPHPRAGPPPNAD' A
#
# COMPACT_ATOMS: atom_id res chain seq x y z
N MET A 1 11.78 -13.47 -19.78
CA MET A 1 12.85 -12.46 -19.62
C MET A 1 13.54 -12.75 -18.31
N ARG A 2 14.85 -13.03 -18.32
CA ARG A 2 15.62 -13.26 -17.08
C ARG A 2 16.07 -11.91 -16.54
N THR A 3 15.55 -11.50 -15.39
CA THR A 3 16.05 -10.33 -14.67
C THR A 3 17.36 -10.76 -13.99
N GLN A 4 18.50 -10.25 -14.46
CA GLN A 4 19.75 -10.45 -13.71
C GLN A 4 19.73 -9.56 -12.46
N PRO A 5 20.15 -10.08 -11.29
CA PRO A 5 20.33 -9.25 -10.11
C PRO A 5 21.49 -8.29 -10.38
N MET A 6 21.18 -6.98 -10.41
CA MET A 6 22.19 -5.94 -10.49
C MET A 6 22.46 -5.41 -9.09
N THR A 7 23.72 -5.44 -8.68
CA THR A 7 24.16 -4.77 -7.46
C THR A 7 24.32 -3.28 -7.76
N LEU A 8 23.57 -2.43 -7.06
CA LEU A 8 23.76 -0.98 -7.14
C LEU A 8 25.12 -0.62 -6.52
N THR A 9 25.92 0.16 -7.26
CA THR A 9 27.17 0.72 -6.74
C THR A 9 26.91 2.16 -6.27
N PRO A 10 27.78 2.73 -5.42
CA PRO A 10 27.70 4.14 -5.06
C PRO A 10 27.66 5.08 -6.28
N GLU A 11 28.40 4.77 -7.34
CA GLU A 11 28.37 5.54 -8.61
C GLU A 11 27.00 5.49 -9.29
N HIS A 12 26.34 4.32 -9.29
CA HIS A 12 24.98 4.19 -9.82
C HIS A 12 23.97 5.04 -9.03
N VAL A 13 24.13 5.11 -7.70
CA VAL A 13 23.28 5.93 -6.83
C VAL A 13 23.56 7.43 -7.04
N ALA A 14 24.81 7.83 -7.20
CA ALA A 14 25.19 9.21 -7.42
C ALA A 14 24.62 9.79 -8.73
N GLN A 15 24.49 8.97 -9.79
CA GLN A 15 23.89 9.38 -11.07
C GLN A 15 22.41 9.78 -10.95
N VAL A 16 21.69 9.21 -9.98
CA VAL A 16 20.26 9.50 -9.75
C VAL A 16 20.02 10.38 -8.53
N HIS A 17 21.06 10.69 -7.76
CA HIS A 17 20.95 11.56 -6.60
C HIS A 17 20.56 12.98 -7.04
N ARG A 18 19.43 13.45 -6.53
CA ARG A 18 18.95 14.81 -6.73
C ARG A 18 18.66 15.41 -5.37
N VAL A 19 19.28 16.55 -5.08
CA VAL A 19 18.87 17.37 -3.95
C VAL A 19 17.57 18.05 -4.36
N LEU A 20 16.47 17.58 -3.78
CA LEU A 20 15.16 18.22 -3.93
C LEU A 20 14.88 18.94 -2.62
N ASP A 21 14.58 20.23 -2.71
CA ASP A 21 14.07 20.98 -1.57
C ASP A 21 12.70 20.40 -1.21
N ASP A 22 12.53 19.97 0.04
CA ASP A 22 11.23 19.68 0.62
C ASP A 22 10.66 21.00 1.15
N PRO A 23 9.69 21.64 0.46
CA PRO A 23 9.12 22.91 0.91
C PRO A 23 8.33 22.76 2.22
N GLY A 24 8.21 21.54 2.74
CA GLY A 24 7.33 21.21 3.83
C GLY A 24 5.88 21.09 3.35
N PRO A 25 4.95 20.92 4.29
CA PRO A 25 3.55 20.75 3.97
C PRO A 25 2.97 22.02 3.34
N ASP A 26 2.25 21.82 2.25
CA ASP A 26 1.51 22.90 1.61
C ASP A 26 0.43 23.43 2.56
N SER A 27 0.37 24.75 2.72
CA SER A 27 -0.61 25.43 3.58
C SER A 27 -2.06 25.20 3.20
N THR A 28 -2.33 24.71 1.99
CA THR A 28 -3.67 24.33 1.52
C THR A 28 -4.06 22.92 1.95
N TRP A 29 -3.13 22.13 2.49
CA TRP A 29 -3.41 20.77 2.93
C TRP A 29 -4.23 20.76 4.21
N THR A 30 -5.28 19.97 4.20
CA THR A 30 -6.03 19.64 5.41
C THR A 30 -5.44 18.39 6.00
N TYR A 31 -4.97 18.48 7.24
CA TYR A 31 -4.51 17.33 7.99
C TYR A 31 -5.71 16.52 8.47
N HIS A 32 -5.64 15.21 8.26
CA HIS A 32 -6.64 14.27 8.76
C HIS A 32 -6.15 13.64 10.05
N THR A 33 -7.04 13.57 11.03
CA THR A 33 -6.85 12.84 12.28
C THR A 33 -7.17 11.36 12.08
N ASP A 34 -6.75 10.51 13.01
CA ASP A 34 -7.14 9.11 13.04
C ASP A 34 -8.67 8.94 13.06
N GLU A 35 -9.39 9.88 13.66
CA GLU A 35 -10.85 9.87 13.70
C GLU A 35 -11.47 10.12 12.32
N ASP A 36 -10.90 11.04 11.52
CA ASP A 36 -11.32 11.30 10.14
C ASP A 36 -11.16 10.06 9.27
N TYR A 37 -10.02 9.38 9.40
CA TYR A 37 -9.78 8.11 8.72
C TYR A 37 -10.76 7.03 9.16
N ALA A 38 -11.02 6.91 10.47
CA ALA A 38 -11.98 5.96 11.00
C ALA A 38 -13.40 6.21 10.47
N ALA A 39 -13.81 7.48 10.31
CA ALA A 39 -15.09 7.85 9.73
C ALA A 39 -15.19 7.45 8.24
N LEU A 40 -14.14 7.71 7.45
CA LEU A 40 -14.07 7.30 6.04
C LEU A 40 -14.17 5.79 5.88
N VAL A 41 -13.41 5.03 6.68
CA VAL A 41 -13.44 3.56 6.65
C VAL A 41 -14.82 3.02 6.98
N ARG A 42 -15.47 3.54 8.04
CA ARG A 42 -16.85 3.14 8.39
C ARG A 42 -17.82 3.41 7.24
N GLY A 43 -17.71 4.58 6.61
CA GLY A 43 -18.54 4.96 5.47
C GLY A 43 -18.35 4.04 4.26
N LEU A 44 -17.10 3.69 3.94
CA LEU A 44 -16.78 2.81 2.82
C LEU A 44 -17.27 1.38 3.06
N VAL A 45 -17.01 0.82 4.25
CA VAL A 45 -17.44 -0.54 4.60
C VAL A 45 -18.97 -0.66 4.57
N ALA A 46 -19.69 0.37 5.01
CA ALA A 46 -21.15 0.39 4.96
C ALA A 46 -21.72 0.40 3.52
N GLN A 47 -20.93 0.83 2.53
CA GLN A 47 -21.34 0.89 1.12
C GLN A 47 -21.00 -0.39 0.35
N ILE A 48 -20.13 -1.26 0.89
CA ILE A 48 -19.81 -2.53 0.27
C ILE A 48 -20.95 -3.50 0.61
N PRO A 49 -21.73 -3.99 -0.37
CA PRO A 49 -22.62 -5.13 -0.12
C PRO A 49 -21.74 -6.27 0.39
N LEU A 50 -22.13 -6.90 1.49
CA LEU A 50 -21.43 -8.05 2.05
C LEU A 50 -21.24 -9.08 0.93
N HIS A 51 -20.06 -9.09 0.29
CA HIS A 51 -19.71 -10.15 -0.64
C HIS A 51 -19.57 -11.38 0.22
N ASP A 52 -20.55 -12.27 0.12
CA ASP A 52 -20.56 -13.56 0.78
C ASP A 52 -19.18 -14.20 0.59
N PRO A 53 -18.36 -14.35 1.64
CA PRO A 53 -17.08 -15.00 1.50
C PRO A 53 -17.41 -16.44 1.14
N HIS A 54 -17.27 -16.78 -0.15
CA HIS A 54 -17.37 -18.14 -0.66
C HIS A 54 -16.76 -19.08 0.39
N PRO A 55 -17.48 -20.12 0.86
CA PRO A 55 -16.98 -20.96 1.93
C PRO A 55 -15.61 -21.45 1.53
N ARG A 56 -14.62 -21.22 2.41
CA ARG A 56 -13.29 -21.79 2.26
C ARG A 56 -13.49 -23.27 1.95
N ALA A 57 -13.01 -23.69 0.78
CA ALA A 57 -13.01 -25.10 0.39
C ALA A 57 -12.50 -25.90 1.60
N GLY A 58 -13.29 -26.91 1.99
CA GLY A 58 -12.94 -27.79 3.09
C GLY A 58 -11.54 -28.40 2.91
N PRO A 59 -10.98 -28.99 3.97
CA PRO A 59 -9.66 -29.60 3.89
C PRO A 59 -9.63 -30.65 2.76
N PRO A 60 -8.51 -30.78 2.03
CA PRO A 60 -8.44 -31.69 0.89
C PRO A 60 -8.73 -33.13 1.34
N PRO A 61 -9.49 -33.91 0.54
CA PRO A 61 -9.71 -35.32 0.83
C PRO A 61 -8.40 -36.04 0.54
N ASN A 62 -7.66 -36.38 1.59
CA ASN A 62 -6.69 -37.47 1.75
C ASN A 62 -5.64 -37.05 2.77
N ALA A 63 -6.02 -37.16 4.04
CA ALA A 63 -5.08 -37.44 5.11
C ALA A 63 -5.35 -38.87 5.55
N ASP A 64 -4.74 -39.81 4.84
CA ASP A 64 -4.43 -41.18 5.26
C ASP A 64 -3.05 -41.53 4.68
#